data_AF-A0A924S551-F1
#
_entry.id   AF-A0A924S551-F1
#
_cell.length_a   1.000
_cell.length_b   1.000
_cell.length_c   1.000
_cell.angle_alpha   90.00
_cell.angle_beta   90.00
_cell.angle_gamma   90.00
#
_symmetry.space_group_name_H-M   'P 1'
#
loop_
_entity.id
_entity.type
_entity.pdbx_description
1 polymer ?
#
loop_
_entity_poly.entity_id
_entity_poly.type
_entity_poly.pdbx_seq_one_letter_code
_entity_poly.pdbx_strand_id
1 'polypeptide(L)'
;MTTPRLLSRTLLAATLAVTAAVSFAKDITILNVSYDPTRELYQDINAAFPKYWKARTGDNVTINASHGGSGKQARSVIDGLDADVATLALSYDIDAIAQKGLLAADWQKKFKDNSTPYTSTIVFLVR
;
A
#
# COMPACT_ATOMS: atom_id res chain seq x y z
N MET A 1 16.81 48.94 -39.86
CA MET A 1 17.28 47.54 -39.79
C MET A 1 17.74 47.26 -38.36
N THR A 2 16.82 46.98 -37.43
CA THR A 2 16.26 45.66 -37.05
C THR A 2 17.25 44.73 -36.32
N THR A 3 17.12 44.75 -34.98
CA THR A 3 17.10 43.61 -34.01
C THR A 3 18.33 42.74 -33.75
N PRO A 4 18.86 42.78 -32.51
CA PRO A 4 19.58 41.65 -31.89
C PRO A 4 18.97 41.20 -30.54
N ARG A 5 17.69 41.48 -30.24
CA ARG A 5 17.06 41.11 -28.94
C ARG A 5 16.40 39.72 -28.89
N LEU A 6 16.37 39.00 -30.01
CA LEU A 6 15.66 37.71 -30.12
C LEU A 6 16.55 36.49 -29.82
N LEU A 7 17.87 36.53 -30.06
CA LEU A 7 18.76 35.39 -29.79
C LEU A 7 19.06 35.15 -28.30
N SER A 8 19.02 36.20 -27.47
CA SER A 8 19.34 36.06 -26.04
C SER A 8 18.18 35.50 -25.20
N ARG A 9 16.96 35.45 -25.77
CA ARG A 9 15.75 34.94 -25.09
C ARG A 9 15.49 33.47 -25.35
N THR A 10 16.02 32.90 -26.44
CA THR A 10 15.89 31.48 -26.76
C THR A 10 16.85 30.59 -25.97
N LEU A 11 18.04 31.09 -25.60
CA LEU A 11 18.99 30.32 -24.79
C LEU A 11 18.54 30.11 -23.34
N LEU A 12 17.78 31.07 -22.77
CA LEU A 12 17.27 30.98 -21.40
C LEU A 12 16.03 30.09 -21.26
N ALA A 13 15.30 29.86 -22.35
CA ALA A 13 14.15 28.94 -22.37
C ALA A 13 14.59 27.46 -22.50
N ALA A 14 15.75 27.20 -23.09
CA ALA A 14 16.29 25.85 -23.24
C ALA A 14 16.87 25.28 -21.94
N THR A 15 17.43 26.12 -21.06
CA THR A 15 17.95 25.68 -19.75
C THR A 15 16.86 25.43 -18.71
N LEU A 16 15.69 26.06 -18.83
CA LEU A 16 14.56 25.83 -17.94
C LEU A 16 13.71 24.60 -18.32
N ALA A 17 13.88 24.06 -19.52
CA ALA A 17 13.18 22.86 -19.98
C ALA A 17 13.86 21.55 -19.56
N VAL A 18 15.14 21.57 -19.19
CA VAL A 18 15.92 20.36 -18.82
C VAL A 18 15.79 20.02 -17.32
N THR A 19 15.27 20.93 -16.49
CA THR A 19 14.94 20.65 -15.08
C THR A 19 13.54 20.04 -14.89
N ALA A 20 12.76 19.88 -15.97
CA ALA A 20 11.47 19.22 -15.92
C ALA A 20 11.65 17.69 -15.84
N ALA A 21 11.52 17.18 -14.61
CA ALA A 21 11.19 15.80 -14.27
C ALA A 21 12.31 14.74 -14.35
N VAL A 22 13.37 14.89 -13.54
CA VAL A 22 13.99 13.71 -12.94
C VAL A 22 13.08 13.28 -11.78
N SER A 23 12.06 12.48 -12.09
CA SER A 23 11.27 11.80 -11.04
C SER A 23 12.14 10.67 -10.49
N PHE A 24 12.68 10.87 -9.28
CA PHE A 24 13.38 9.81 -8.57
C PHE A 24 12.35 8.80 -8.07
N ALA A 25 12.56 7.53 -8.44
CA ALA A 25 11.83 6.41 -7.87
C ALA A 25 11.95 6.43 -6.35
N LYS A 26 10.83 6.36 -5.63
CA LYS A 26 10.86 6.17 -4.18
C LYS A 26 11.06 4.70 -3.84
N ASP A 27 11.76 4.45 -2.75
CA ASP A 27 11.80 3.13 -2.11
C ASP A 27 10.78 3.12 -0.97
N ILE A 28 9.78 2.25 -1.09
CA ILE A 28 8.65 2.15 -0.17
C ILE A 28 8.68 0.75 0.44
N THR A 29 8.61 0.66 1.76
CA THR A 29 8.43 -0.62 2.47
C THR A 29 7.06 -0.62 3.11
N ILE A 30 6.33 -1.72 2.95
CA ILE A 30 4.99 -1.94 3.52
C ILE A 30 5.05 -3.18 4.41
N LEU A 31 4.53 -3.08 5.63
CA LEU A 31 4.21 -4.22 6.48
C LEU A 31 2.72 -4.54 6.41
N ASN A 32 2.38 -5.71 5.87
CA ASN A 32 1.05 -6.28 5.98
C ASN A 32 0.94 -7.20 7.21
N VAL A 33 0.10 -6.83 8.17
CA VAL A 33 -0.27 -7.69 9.29
C VAL A 33 -1.56 -8.45 8.94
N SER A 34 -1.42 -9.73 8.61
CA SER A 34 -2.50 -10.57 8.09
C SER A 34 -2.84 -11.76 8.99
N TYR A 35 -3.99 -12.41 8.73
CA TYR A 35 -4.42 -13.63 9.42
C TYR A 35 -3.86 -14.92 8.77
N ASP A 36 -3.79 -15.99 9.57
CA ASP A 36 -2.92 -17.15 9.35
C ASP A 36 -2.99 -17.87 7.98
N PRO A 37 -4.16 -18.19 7.40
CA PRO A 37 -4.27 -18.98 6.16
C PRO A 37 -4.02 -18.16 4.87
N THR A 38 -3.61 -16.90 4.97
CA THR A 38 -3.36 -16.05 3.79
C THR A 38 -1.90 -16.04 3.33
N ARG A 39 -1.06 -16.93 3.86
CA ARG A 39 0.39 -16.97 3.60
C ARG A 39 0.70 -17.10 2.11
N GLU A 40 0.10 -18.09 1.46
CA GLU A 40 0.32 -18.40 0.05
C GLU A 40 -0.31 -17.31 -0.83
N LEU A 41 -1.49 -16.82 -0.45
CA LEU A 41 -2.15 -15.70 -1.14
C LEU A 41 -1.25 -14.46 -1.17
N TYR A 42 -0.72 -14.04 -0.02
CA TYR A 42 0.14 -12.86 0.04
C TYR A 42 1.55 -13.11 -0.48
N GLN A 43 2.03 -14.36 -0.53
CA GLN A 43 3.27 -14.66 -1.26
C GLN A 43 3.12 -14.28 -2.75
N ASP A 44 2.02 -14.67 -3.37
CA ASP A 44 1.76 -14.38 -4.79
C ASP A 44 1.45 -12.88 -5.01
N ILE A 45 0.59 -12.29 -4.18
CA ILE A 45 0.25 -10.86 -4.27
C ILE A 45 1.49 -9.98 -4.03
N ASN A 46 2.31 -10.29 -3.03
CA ASN A 46 3.50 -9.48 -2.70
C ASN A 46 4.60 -9.61 -3.76
N ALA A 47 4.59 -10.68 -4.57
CA ALA A 47 5.46 -10.78 -5.74
C ALA A 47 4.92 -10.01 -6.96
N ALA A 48 3.59 -9.94 -7.11
CA ALA A 48 2.93 -9.29 -8.24
C ALA A 48 2.82 -7.77 -8.08
N PHE A 49 2.42 -7.29 -6.90
CA PHE A 49 2.12 -5.87 -6.67
C PHE A 49 3.31 -4.93 -6.90
N PRO A 50 4.54 -5.22 -6.41
CA PRO A 50 5.69 -4.35 -6.68
C PRO A 50 6.01 -4.20 -8.17
N LYS A 51 5.86 -5.29 -8.95
CA LYS A 51 6.07 -5.25 -10.42
C LYS A 51 5.02 -4.35 -11.08
N TYR A 52 3.76 -4.54 -10.70
CA TYR A 52 2.66 -3.70 -11.15
C TYR A 52 2.87 -2.23 -10.79
N TRP A 53 3.27 -1.95 -9.55
CA TRP A 53 3.47 -0.58 -9.06
C TRP A 53 4.66 0.10 -9.72
N LYS A 54 5.80 -0.62 -9.85
CA LYS A 54 6.99 -0.12 -10.56
C LYS A 54 6.68 0.24 -12.02
N ALA A 55 5.91 -0.59 -12.72
CA ALA A 55 5.49 -0.29 -14.09
C ALA A 55 4.57 0.92 -14.19
N ARG A 56 3.78 1.20 -13.13
CA ARG A 56 2.79 2.28 -13.11
C ARG A 56 3.36 3.61 -12.64
N THR A 57 4.22 3.63 -11.63
CA THR A 57 4.71 4.87 -11.00
C THR A 57 6.22 5.06 -11.10
N GLY A 58 6.96 3.99 -11.37
CA GLY A 58 8.42 4.01 -11.31
C GLY A 58 8.98 3.77 -9.90
N ASP A 59 8.17 3.66 -8.85
CA ASP A 59 8.63 3.42 -7.47
C ASP A 59 8.98 1.96 -7.21
N ASN A 60 9.92 1.72 -6.30
CA ASN A 60 10.23 0.39 -5.78
C ASN A 60 9.42 0.14 -4.52
N VAL A 61 8.75 -1.01 -4.45
CA VAL A 61 7.96 -1.41 -3.27
C VAL A 61 8.48 -2.74 -2.75
N THR A 62 8.74 -2.81 -1.45
CA THR A 62 9.01 -4.06 -0.74
C THR A 62 7.87 -4.32 0.23
N ILE A 63 7.25 -5.51 0.17
CA ILE A 63 6.15 -5.87 1.06
C ILE A 63 6.60 -7.00 1.98
N ASN A 64 6.60 -6.74 3.27
CA ASN A 64 6.76 -7.73 4.33
C ASN A 64 5.39 -8.16 4.84
N ALA A 65 5.29 -9.40 5.32
CA ALA A 65 4.03 -9.91 5.88
C ALA A 65 4.24 -10.63 7.21
N SER A 66 3.35 -10.35 8.16
CA SER A 66 3.21 -11.09 9.41
C SER A 66 1.91 -11.90 9.37
N HIS A 67 1.94 -13.15 9.84
CA HIS A 67 0.79 -14.05 9.83
C HIS A 67 0.60 -14.75 11.17
N GLY A 68 -0.64 -14.83 11.63
CA GLY A 68 -1.04 -15.57 12.82
C GLY A 68 -2.55 -15.47 13.07
N GLY A 69 -3.02 -15.93 14.22
CA GLY A 69 -4.44 -15.80 14.59
C GLY A 69 -4.90 -14.34 14.58
N SER A 70 -6.03 -14.05 13.93
CA SER A 70 -6.50 -12.69 13.61
C SER A 70 -6.54 -11.75 14.83
N GLY A 71 -7.18 -12.16 15.93
CA GLY A 71 -7.20 -11.35 17.16
C GLY A 71 -5.82 -11.17 17.83
N LYS A 72 -4.87 -12.11 17.64
CA LYS A 72 -3.48 -11.94 18.12
C LYS A 72 -2.74 -10.90 17.27
N GLN A 73 -2.95 -10.93 15.97
CA GLN A 73 -2.38 -9.96 15.03
C GLN A 73 -2.93 -8.55 15.30
N ALA A 74 -4.24 -8.41 15.50
CA ALA A 74 -4.85 -7.13 15.90
C ALA A 74 -4.23 -6.57 17.20
N ARG A 75 -4.09 -7.42 18.23
CA ARG A 75 -3.40 -7.03 19.47
C ARG A 75 -1.96 -6.58 19.23
N SER A 76 -1.21 -7.28 18.37
CA SER A 76 0.17 -6.88 18.07
C SER A 76 0.26 -5.48 17.47
N VAL A 77 -0.70 -5.09 16.62
CA VAL A 77 -0.78 -3.73 16.06
C VAL A 77 -1.13 -2.72 17.15
N ILE A 78 -2.11 -3.05 18.00
CA ILE A 78 -2.49 -2.23 19.16
C ILE A 78 -1.31 -1.99 20.09
N ASP A 79 -0.47 -3.00 20.28
CA ASP A 79 0.69 -2.99 21.18
C ASP A 79 1.95 -2.36 20.54
N GLY A 80 1.86 -1.87 19.29
CA GLY A 80 2.90 -1.07 18.64
C GLY A 80 3.64 -1.71 17.48
N LEU A 81 3.17 -2.85 16.94
CA LEU A 81 3.64 -3.32 15.64
C LEU A 81 3.15 -2.36 14.55
N ASP A 82 4.09 -1.67 13.91
CA ASP A 82 3.83 -0.59 12.94
C ASP A 82 3.36 -1.15 11.58
N ALA A 83 2.10 -1.55 11.53
CA ALA A 83 1.47 -2.08 10.32
C ALA A 83 0.99 -0.94 9.41
N ASP A 84 1.45 -0.95 8.16
CA ASP A 84 0.92 -0.06 7.13
C ASP A 84 -0.49 -0.48 6.69
N VAL A 85 -0.74 -1.78 6.64
CA VAL A 85 -2.04 -2.37 6.32
C VAL A 85 -2.32 -3.59 7.21
N ALA A 86 -3.59 -3.77 7.57
CA ALA A 86 -4.07 -4.92 8.32
C ALA A 86 -5.14 -5.65 7.51
N THR A 87 -4.87 -6.89 7.10
CA THR A 87 -5.79 -7.73 6.32
C THR A 87 -6.24 -8.90 7.19
N LEU A 88 -7.25 -8.66 8.04
CA LEU A 88 -7.66 -9.56 9.12
C LEU A 88 -8.88 -10.42 8.76
N ALA A 89 -9.20 -11.40 9.61
CA ALA A 89 -10.21 -12.42 9.29
C ALA A 89 -11.66 -11.91 9.36
N LEU A 90 -11.93 -10.87 10.15
CA LEU A 90 -13.28 -10.35 10.39
C LEU A 90 -13.23 -8.91 10.91
N SER A 91 -14.36 -8.19 10.75
CA SER A 91 -14.44 -6.75 11.03
C SER A 91 -14.16 -6.40 12.49
N TYR A 92 -14.58 -7.24 13.44
CA TYR A 92 -14.41 -6.98 14.88
C TYR A 92 -12.93 -6.78 15.28
N ASP A 93 -12.01 -7.52 14.66
CA ASP A 93 -10.57 -7.37 14.95
C ASP A 93 -10.02 -6.04 14.42
N ILE A 94 -10.57 -5.52 13.31
CA ILE A 94 -10.20 -4.22 12.75
C ILE A 94 -10.84 -3.09 13.57
N ASP A 95 -12.09 -3.27 14.01
CA ASP A 95 -12.77 -2.35 14.92
C ASP A 95 -11.99 -2.18 16.23
N ALA A 96 -11.40 -3.27 16.76
CA ALA A 96 -10.56 -3.21 17.95
C ALA A 96 -9.32 -2.30 17.75
N ILE A 97 -8.72 -2.31 16.56
CA ILE A 97 -7.62 -1.40 16.21
C ILE A 97 -8.14 0.05 16.08
N ALA A 98 -9.31 0.24 15.45
CA ALA A 98 -9.91 1.56 15.23
C ALA A 98 -10.30 2.23 16.56
N GLN A 99 -10.79 1.46 17.52
CA GLN A 99 -11.10 1.93 18.89
C GLN A 99 -9.88 2.46 19.64
N LYS A 100 -8.65 2.11 19.21
CA LYS A 100 -7.41 2.67 19.74
C LYS A 100 -6.94 3.93 19.00
N GLY A 101 -7.69 4.38 18.00
CA GLY A 101 -7.37 5.58 17.22
C GLY A 101 -6.26 5.38 16.19
N LEU A 102 -5.85 4.13 15.92
CA LEU A 102 -4.77 3.81 14.97
C LEU A 102 -5.26 3.79 13.50
N LEU A 103 -6.57 3.75 13.29
CA LEU A 103 -7.20 4.00 11.99
C LEU A 103 -8.55 4.70 12.16
N ALA A 104 -9.10 5.22 11.06
CA ALA A 104 -10.39 5.91 11.06
C ALA A 104 -11.53 5.01 11.57
N ALA A 105 -12.43 5.57 12.38
CA ALA A 105 -13.54 4.81 12.98
C ALA A 105 -14.53 4.26 11.94
N ASP A 106 -14.62 4.90 10.77
CA ASP A 106 -15.48 4.51 9.65
C ASP A 106 -14.73 3.72 8.56
N TRP A 107 -13.60 3.09 8.90
CA TRP A 107 -12.74 2.32 7.98
C TRP A 107 -13.51 1.36 7.07
N GLN A 108 -14.57 0.74 7.59
CA GLN A 108 -15.34 -0.28 6.87
C GLN A 108 -16.04 0.29 5.63
N LYS A 109 -16.30 1.61 5.61
CA LYS A 109 -16.95 2.31 4.47
C LYS A 109 -15.95 2.80 3.43
N LYS A 110 -14.65 2.72 3.70
CA LYS A 110 -13.61 3.31 2.85
C LYS A 110 -13.51 2.63 1.48
N PHE A 111 -13.75 1.33 1.43
CA PHE A 111 -13.75 0.54 0.20
C PHE A 111 -15.09 -0.17 0.00
N LYS A 112 -15.32 -0.64 -1.24
CA LYS A 112 -16.53 -1.39 -1.58
C LYS A 112 -16.68 -2.63 -0.71
N ASP A 113 -17.92 -3.15 -0.64
CA ASP A 113 -18.23 -4.42 -0.02
C ASP A 113 -17.74 -4.51 1.44
N ASN A 114 -17.94 -3.44 2.21
CA ASN A 114 -17.51 -3.32 3.60
C ASN A 114 -16.01 -3.56 3.80
N SER A 115 -15.18 -3.05 2.88
CA SER A 115 -13.73 -3.27 2.84
C SER A 115 -13.35 -4.76 2.81
N THR A 116 -14.19 -5.61 2.22
CA THR A 116 -14.01 -7.07 2.12
C THR A 116 -13.86 -7.49 0.66
N PRO A 117 -12.63 -7.54 0.12
CA PRO A 117 -12.39 -7.79 -1.31
C PRO A 117 -12.66 -9.24 -1.75
N TYR A 118 -12.80 -10.17 -0.82
CA TYR A 118 -13.12 -11.58 -1.07
C TYR A 118 -13.87 -12.17 0.12
N THR A 119 -14.60 -13.25 -0.10
CA THR A 119 -15.28 -14.01 0.96
C THR A 119 -14.84 -15.47 0.96
N SER A 120 -15.14 -16.16 2.06
CA SER A 120 -14.95 -17.60 2.20
C SER A 120 -16.13 -18.18 2.98
N THR A 121 -16.11 -19.48 3.24
CA THR A 121 -17.11 -20.16 4.06
C THR A 121 -16.45 -21.22 4.94
N ILE A 122 -17.19 -21.69 5.93
CA ILE A 122 -16.75 -22.77 6.81
C ILE A 122 -17.17 -24.10 6.19
N VAL A 123 -16.21 -25.01 6.06
CA VAL A 123 -16.42 -26.36 5.53
C VAL A 123 -15.77 -27.39 6.46
N PHE A 124 -16.15 -28.65 6.29
CA PHE A 124 -15.44 -29.76 6.93
C PHE A 124 -14.40 -30.34 5.98
N LEU A 125 -13.17 -30.52 6.47
CA LEU A 125 -12.17 -31.34 5.80
C LEU A 125 -12.24 -32.74 6.40
N VAL A 126 -12.56 -33.73 5.56
CA VAL A 126 -12.60 -35.16 5.93
C VAL A 126 -11.39 -35.88 5.34
N ARG A 127 -11.10 -37.08 5.87
CA ARG A 127 -9.97 -37.93 5.42
C ARG A 127 -10.26 -38.62 4.10
#